data_AF-G4U4K2-F1
#
_entry.id   AF-G4U4K2-F1
#
_cell.length_a   1.000
_cell.length_b   1.000
_cell.length_c   1.000
_cell.angle_alpha   90.00
_cell.angle_beta   90.00
_cell.angle_gamma   90.00
#
_symmetry.space_group_name_H-M   'P 1'
#
loop_
_entity.id
_entity.type
_entity.pdbx_description
1 polymer ?
#
loop_
_entity_poly.entity_id
_entity_poly.type
_entity_poly.pdbx_seq_one_letter_code
_entity_poly.pdbx_strand_id
1 'polypeptide(L)'
;MNKMAFLSLVYTMLLIIPGPILGKALTKKNVRKERQAEAAARALLPLASYAGMTVSAPVFLTLVATYGIYAVISYAIRSRRDRDSHSCANNRGWCRRRCQSHEVVDWYHSDICGSYNCCRPY
;
A
#
# COMPACT_ATOMS: atom_id res chain seq x y z
N MET A 1 2.64 52.14 28.84
CA MET A 1 2.11 51.36 27.69
C MET A 1 0.64 51.09 27.95
N ASN A 2 -0.27 51.54 27.08
CA ASN A 2 -1.71 51.44 27.33
C ASN A 2 -2.14 49.97 27.44
N LYS A 3 -2.85 49.59 28.51
CA LYS A 3 -3.31 48.21 28.78
C LYS A 3 -4.01 47.56 27.57
N MET A 4 -4.78 48.35 26.82
CA MET A 4 -5.48 47.89 25.61
C MET A 4 -4.53 47.58 24.45
N ALA A 5 -3.42 48.31 24.32
CA ALA A 5 -2.39 48.05 23.32
C ALA A 5 -1.56 46.80 23.65
N PHE A 6 -1.39 46.49 24.94
CA PHE A 6 -0.72 45.26 25.37
C PHE A 6 -1.57 44.02 25.10
N LEU A 7 -2.89 44.10 25.36
CA LEU A 7 -3.84 43.03 25.05
C LEU A 7 -3.94 42.74 23.54
N SER A 8 -3.94 43.76 22.70
CA SER A 8 -3.97 43.57 21.24
C SER A 8 -2.68 42.94 20.69
N LEU A 9 -1.52 43.30 21.24
CA LEU A 9 -0.23 42.69 20.88
C LEU A 9 -0.16 41.21 21.29
N VAL A 10 -0.65 40.85 22.47
CA VAL A 10 -0.69 39.45 22.91
C VAL A 10 -1.66 38.64 22.05
N TYR A 11 -2.84 39.20 21.73
CA TYR A 11 -3.84 38.52 20.91
C TYR A 11 -3.36 38.27 19.48
N THR A 12 -2.70 39.25 18.86
CA THR A 12 -2.12 39.09 17.51
C THR A 12 -0.99 38.07 17.49
N MET A 13 -0.12 38.05 18.50
CA MET A 13 0.92 37.01 18.62
C MET A 13 0.33 35.61 18.78
N LEU A 14 -0.73 35.45 19.59
CA LEU A 14 -1.38 34.16 19.82
C LEU A 14 -1.98 33.55 18.53
N LEU A 15 -2.44 34.40 17.60
CA LEU A 15 -3.02 33.98 16.33
C LEU A 15 -1.98 33.61 15.26
N ILE A 16 -0.76 34.17 15.32
CA ILE A 16 0.28 33.97 14.30
C ILE A 16 1.13 32.73 14.59
N ILE A 17 1.34 32.38 15.86
CA ILE A 17 2.20 31.27 16.30
C ILE A 17 1.72 29.86 15.88
N PRO A 18 0.41 29.53 15.78
CA PRO A 18 -0.03 28.17 15.44
C PRO A 18 0.24 27.77 13.98
N GLY A 19 0.26 28.72 13.05
CA GLY A 19 0.43 28.48 11.60
C GLY A 19 1.68 27.67 11.23
N PRO A 20 2.89 28.06 11.67
CA PRO A 20 4.12 27.32 11.35
C PRO A 20 4.20 25.94 12.02
N ILE A 21 3.57 25.73 13.17
CA ILE A 21 3.54 24.44 13.87
C ILE A 21 2.68 23.45 13.08
N LEU A 22 1.53 23.91 12.58
CA LEU A 22 0.65 23.11 11.74
C LEU A 22 1.30 22.74 10.39
N GLY A 23 2.00 23.69 9.76
CA GLY A 23 2.75 23.43 8.52
C GLY A 23 3.89 22.41 8.71
N LYS A 24 4.63 22.49 9.81
CA LYS A 24 5.68 21.49 10.16
C LYS A 24 5.09 20.11 10.49
N ALA A 25 3.91 20.05 11.10
CA ALA A 25 3.23 18.79 11.38
C ALA A 25 2.74 18.10 10.10
N LEU A 26 2.18 18.86 9.15
CA LEU A 26 1.71 18.34 7.87
C LEU A 26 2.86 17.83 6.99
N THR A 27 3.95 18.59 6.90
CA THR A 27 5.16 18.17 6.15
C THR A 27 5.79 16.91 6.73
N LYS A 28 5.94 16.80 8.05
CA LYS A 28 6.42 15.56 8.70
C LYS A 28 5.51 14.35 8.43
N LYS A 29 4.19 14.56 8.40
CA LYS A 29 3.21 13.49 8.11
C LYS A 29 3.32 13.01 6.65
N ASN A 30 3.54 13.94 5.72
CA ASN A 30 3.71 13.62 4.30
C ASN A 30 5.02 12.87 4.05
N VAL A 31 6.15 13.33 4.62
CA VAL A 31 7.46 12.65 4.49
C VAL A 31 7.43 11.25 5.11
N ARG A 32 6.74 11.06 6.24
CA ARG A 32 6.58 9.72 6.85
C ARG A 32 5.73 8.80 5.98
N LYS A 33 4.67 9.32 5.35
CA LYS A 33 3.85 8.58 4.38
C LYS A 33 4.65 8.22 3.14
N GLU A 34 5.43 9.13 2.58
CA GLU A 34 6.30 8.86 1.43
C GLU A 34 7.35 7.80 1.76
N ARG A 35 8.05 7.90 2.91
CA ARG A 35 9.01 6.86 3.31
C ARG A 35 8.35 5.49 3.55
N GLN A 36 7.13 5.46 4.07
CA GLN A 36 6.39 4.21 4.27
C GLN A 36 5.89 3.63 2.94
N ALA A 37 5.45 4.48 2.01
CA ALA A 37 5.06 4.09 0.66
C ALA A 37 6.28 3.61 -0.15
N GLU A 38 7.44 4.25 -0.01
CA GLU A 38 8.69 3.86 -0.65
C GLU A 38 9.23 2.54 -0.08
N ALA A 39 9.17 2.35 1.25
CA ALA A 39 9.53 1.08 1.88
C ALA A 39 8.58 -0.07 1.48
N ALA A 40 7.27 0.21 1.37
CA ALA A 40 6.29 -0.75 0.85
C ALA A 40 6.50 -1.04 -0.64
N ALA A 41 6.89 -0.04 -1.44
CA ALA A 41 7.17 -0.20 -2.86
C ALA A 41 8.43 -1.05 -3.10
N ARG A 42 9.45 -0.98 -2.23
CA ARG A 42 10.63 -1.85 -2.32
C ARG A 42 10.35 -3.32 -2.01
N ALA A 43 9.28 -3.61 -1.28
CA ALA A 43 8.85 -4.98 -0.98
C ALA A 43 7.92 -5.57 -2.05
N LEU A 44 7.38 -4.73 -2.96
CA LEU A 44 6.48 -5.16 -4.01
C LEU A 44 7.24 -5.31 -5.34
N LEU A 45 6.91 -6.34 -6.11
CA LEU A 45 7.41 -6.46 -7.48
C LEU A 45 6.97 -5.26 -8.34
N PRO A 46 7.60 -5.04 -9.50
CA PRO A 46 7.12 -4.08 -10.47
C PRO A 46 5.64 -4.33 -10.81
N LEU A 47 4.87 -3.26 -11.05
CA LEU A 47 3.44 -3.36 -11.37
C LEU A 47 3.15 -4.35 -12.53
N ALA A 48 4.06 -4.41 -13.51
CA ALA A 48 3.98 -5.32 -14.65
C ALA A 48 4.01 -6.81 -14.26
N SER A 49 4.64 -7.18 -13.14
CA SER A 49 4.65 -8.56 -12.66
C SER A 49 3.26 -9.03 -12.20
N TYR A 50 2.38 -8.10 -11.85
CA TYR A 50 1.01 -8.39 -11.43
C TYR A 50 -0.01 -8.29 -12.58
N ALA A 51 0.44 -8.01 -13.82
CA ALA A 51 -0.44 -7.77 -14.96
C ALA A 51 -1.39 -8.95 -15.21
N GLY A 52 -2.69 -8.66 -15.28
CA GLY A 52 -3.75 -9.66 -15.49
C GLY A 52 -3.96 -10.63 -14.32
N MET A 53 -3.24 -10.44 -13.21
CA MET A 53 -3.33 -11.33 -12.07
C MET A 53 -4.47 -10.94 -11.13
N THR A 54 -5.00 -11.94 -10.44
CA THR A 54 -5.82 -11.68 -9.26
C THR A 54 -4.89 -11.73 -8.06
N VAL A 55 -4.91 -10.73 -7.19
CA VAL A 55 -4.05 -10.63 -6.00
C VAL A 55 -4.89 -10.60 -4.73
N SER A 56 -4.25 -10.84 -3.59
CA SER A 56 -4.89 -10.75 -2.29
C SER A 56 -5.39 -9.32 -2.01
N ALA A 57 -6.45 -9.21 -1.22
CA ALA A 57 -6.97 -7.90 -0.79
C ALA A 57 -5.90 -6.96 -0.18
N PRO A 58 -5.02 -7.41 0.75
CA PRO A 58 -3.95 -6.55 1.26
C PRO A 58 -2.96 -6.12 0.16
N VAL A 59 -2.57 -7.00 -0.76
CA VAL A 59 -1.65 -6.67 -1.85
C VAL A 59 -2.30 -5.71 -2.85
N PHE A 60 -3.58 -5.88 -3.15
CA PHE A 60 -4.32 -4.93 -3.98
C PHE A 60 -4.33 -3.52 -3.37
N LEU A 61 -4.56 -3.44 -2.06
CA LEU A 61 -4.62 -2.17 -1.33
C LEU A 61 -3.25 -1.48 -1.30
N THR A 62 -2.17 -2.23 -1.13
CA THR A 62 -0.82 -1.68 -1.20
C THR A 62 -0.48 -1.22 -2.61
N LEU A 63 -0.81 -1.99 -3.66
CA LEU A 63 -0.60 -1.59 -5.06
C LEU A 63 -1.39 -0.32 -5.42
N VAL A 64 -2.63 -0.20 -4.95
CA VAL A 64 -3.44 1.02 -5.14
C VAL A 64 -2.82 2.20 -4.40
N ALA A 65 -2.28 1.99 -3.20
CA ALA A 65 -1.64 3.04 -2.42
C ALA A 65 -0.29 3.51 -3.00
N THR A 66 0.45 2.63 -3.68
CA THR A 66 1.77 2.94 -4.25
C THR A 66 1.70 3.45 -5.69
N TYR A 67 0.91 2.81 -6.55
CA TYR A 67 0.87 3.12 -7.99
C TYR A 67 -0.42 3.82 -8.43
N GLY A 68 -1.42 3.89 -7.55
CA GLY A 68 -2.72 4.47 -7.85
C GLY A 68 -3.69 3.49 -8.51
N ILE A 69 -4.98 3.69 -8.26
CA ILE A 69 -6.03 2.76 -8.72
C ILE A 69 -6.13 2.68 -10.25
N TYR A 70 -5.84 3.78 -10.95
CA TYR A 70 -5.86 3.81 -12.42
C TYR A 70 -4.84 2.86 -13.03
N ALA A 71 -3.58 2.90 -12.53
CA ALA A 71 -2.54 2.01 -12.99
C ALA A 71 -2.89 0.54 -12.69
N VAL A 72 -3.35 0.25 -11.47
CA VAL A 72 -3.75 -1.10 -11.06
C VAL A 72 -4.86 -1.69 -11.95
N ILE A 73 -5.89 -0.90 -12.26
CA ILE A 73 -6.99 -1.34 -13.13
C ILE A 73 -6.54 -1.47 -14.58
N SER A 74 -5.68 -0.55 -15.08
CA SER A 74 -5.17 -0.61 -16.47
C SER A 74 -4.34 -1.87 -16.74
N TYR A 75 -3.64 -2.37 -15.71
CA TYR A 75 -2.93 -3.63 -15.74
C TYR A 75 -3.83 -4.85 -15.48
N ALA A 76 -5.16 -4.68 -15.47
CA ALA A 76 -6.15 -5.71 -15.22
C ALA A 76 -5.92 -6.50 -13.91
N ILE A 77 -5.31 -5.86 -12.91
CA ILE A 77 -5.07 -6.44 -11.59
C ILE A 77 -6.40 -6.45 -10.84
N ARG A 78 -6.79 -7.60 -10.28
CA ARG A 78 -8.06 -7.77 -9.57
C ARG A 78 -7.83 -8.21 -8.13
N SER A 79 -8.68 -7.79 -7.21
CA SER A 79 -8.70 -8.33 -5.85
C SER A 79 -9.79 -9.40 -5.74
N ARG A 80 -9.48 -10.52 -5.08
CA ARG A 80 -10.50 -11.48 -4.66
C ARG A 80 -10.85 -11.30 -3.19
N ARG A 81 -12.14 -11.48 -2.87
CA ARG A 81 -12.68 -11.37 -1.52
C ARG A 81 -12.10 -12.40 -0.54
N ASP A 82 -11.67 -13.55 -1.08
CA ASP A 82 -11.01 -14.62 -0.35
C ASP A 82 -9.54 -14.23 -0.16
N ARG A 83 -9.19 -13.83 1.07
CA ARG A 83 -8.03 -12.99 1.41
C ARG A 83 -6.77 -13.30 0.62
N ASP A 84 -6.38 -14.57 0.49
CA ASP A 84 -5.15 -15.02 -0.16
C ASP A 84 -5.40 -16.21 -1.11
N SER A 85 -6.66 -16.56 -1.41
CA SER A 85 -7.04 -17.72 -2.23
C SER A 85 -7.49 -17.27 -3.62
N HIS A 86 -6.55 -17.24 -4.54
CA HIS A 86 -6.75 -16.81 -5.91
C HIS A 86 -5.81 -17.55 -6.86
N SER A 87 -6.03 -17.37 -8.15
CA SER A 87 -5.21 -17.96 -9.19
C SER A 87 -3.84 -17.30 -9.25
N CYS A 88 -2.79 -18.10 -9.39
CA CYS A 88 -1.41 -17.65 -9.54
C CYS A 88 -0.79 -18.25 -10.82
N ALA A 89 0.41 -17.77 -11.18
CA ALA A 89 1.17 -18.23 -12.35
C ALA A 89 0.32 -18.26 -13.66
N ASN A 90 -0.39 -17.17 -13.98
CA ASN A 90 -1.27 -17.07 -15.16
C ASN A 90 -2.36 -18.15 -15.22
N ASN A 91 -3.09 -18.35 -14.12
CA ASN A 91 -4.12 -19.39 -13.94
C ASN A 91 -3.59 -20.84 -14.05
N ARG A 92 -2.28 -21.05 -13.96
CA ARG A 92 -1.67 -22.40 -13.94
C ARG A 92 -1.46 -22.93 -12.52
N GLY A 93 -1.78 -22.14 -11.50
CA GLY A 93 -1.71 -22.55 -10.11
C GLY A 93 -2.77 -21.85 -9.26
N TRP A 94 -2.86 -22.28 -8.00
CA TRP A 94 -3.78 -21.73 -7.02
C TRP A 94 -3.07 -21.41 -5.70
N CYS A 95 -3.31 -20.21 -5.16
CA CYS A 95 -2.78 -19.81 -3.87
C CYS A 95 -3.47 -20.57 -2.73
N ARG A 96 -2.71 -21.36 -1.96
CA ARG A 96 -3.20 -22.13 -0.80
C ARG A 96 -2.19 -22.10 0.34
N ARG A 97 -2.65 -22.27 1.59
CA ARG A 97 -1.72 -22.42 2.74
C ARG A 97 -0.81 -23.63 2.62
N ARG A 98 -1.36 -24.74 2.10
CA ARG A 98 -0.62 -25.98 1.84
C ARG A 98 -1.02 -26.48 0.46
N CYS A 99 -0.03 -26.87 -0.32
CA CYS A 99 -0.24 -27.53 -1.59
C CYS A 99 -0.64 -28.98 -1.35
N GLN A 100 -1.43 -29.54 -2.28
CA GLN A 100 -1.80 -30.95 -2.23
C GLN A 100 -0.59 -31.83 -2.58
N SER A 101 -0.69 -33.14 -2.33
CA SER A 101 0.38 -34.10 -2.65
C SER A 101 0.73 -34.16 -4.14
N HIS A 102 -0.18 -33.72 -5.01
CA HIS A 102 0.03 -33.64 -6.46
C HIS A 102 0.44 -32.25 -6.97
N GLU A 103 0.77 -31.32 -6.07
CA GLU A 103 1.11 -29.94 -6.39
C GLU A 103 2.50 -29.60 -5.81
N VAL A 104 3.24 -28.73 -6.50
CA VAL A 104 4.51 -28.16 -6.04
C VAL A 104 4.34 -26.69 -5.69
N VAL A 105 5.10 -26.22 -4.69
CA VAL A 105 5.16 -24.81 -4.31
C VAL A 105 5.99 -24.06 -5.35
N ASP A 106 5.35 -23.15 -6.09
CA ASP A 106 6.01 -22.21 -6.98
C ASP A 106 6.44 -20.98 -6.17
N TRP A 107 7.68 -21.00 -5.69
CA TRP A 107 8.25 -19.92 -4.89
C TRP A 107 8.33 -18.58 -5.62
N TYR A 108 8.46 -18.60 -6.96
CA TYR A 108 8.56 -17.39 -7.76
C TYR A 108 7.24 -16.61 -7.76
N HIS A 109 6.11 -17.31 -7.79
CA HIS A 109 4.77 -16.71 -7.77
C HIS A 109 4.11 -16.77 -6.39
N SER A 110 4.83 -17.09 -5.31
CA SER A 110 4.22 -17.16 -3.97
C SER A 110 4.08 -15.77 -3.33
N ASP A 111 4.85 -14.79 -3.80
CA ASP A 111 4.76 -13.40 -3.36
C ASP A 111 3.39 -12.75 -3.71
N ILE A 112 2.82 -13.09 -4.87
CA ILE A 112 1.49 -12.62 -5.30
C ILE A 112 0.35 -13.24 -4.48
N CYS A 113 0.61 -14.33 -3.76
CA CYS A 113 -0.34 -15.05 -2.92
C CYS A 113 -0.43 -14.50 -1.49
N GLY A 114 0.37 -13.49 -1.12
CA GLY A 114 0.34 -12.92 0.22
C GLY A 114 0.87 -13.89 1.27
N SER A 115 0.00 -14.42 2.14
CA SER A 115 0.41 -15.39 3.17
C SER A 115 0.40 -16.86 2.71
N TYR A 116 -0.07 -17.11 1.48
CA TYR A 116 -0.24 -18.45 0.91
C TYR A 116 0.88 -18.77 -0.09
N ASN A 117 1.00 -20.04 -0.44
CA ASN A 117 1.93 -20.50 -1.46
C ASN A 117 1.20 -20.66 -2.79
N CYS A 118 1.86 -20.34 -3.90
CA CYS A 118 1.33 -20.66 -5.22
C CYS A 118 1.51 -22.16 -5.48
N CYS A 119 0.43 -22.92 -5.48
CA CYS A 119 0.45 -24.36 -5.70
C CYS A 119 0.18 -24.66 -7.16
N ARG A 120 1.14 -25.30 -7.84
CA ARG A 120 1.03 -25.70 -9.25
C ARG A 120 1.00 -27.22 -9.37
N PRO A 121 0.14 -27.79 -10.23
CA PRO A 121 0.25 -29.20 -10.59
C PRO A 121 1.59 -29.44 -11.27
N TYR A 122 2.23 -30.57 -10.96
CA TYR A 122 3.44 -31.03 -11.67
C TYR A 122 3.10 -31.53 -13.08
#